data_AF-A0A947G499-F1
#
_entry.id   AF-A0A947G499-F1
#
_cell.length_a   1.000
_cell.length_b   1.000
_cell.length_c   1.000
_cell.angle_alpha   90.00
_cell.angle_beta   90.00
_cell.angle_gamma   90.00
#
_symmetry.space_group_name_H-M   'P 1'
#
loop_
_entity.id
_entity.type
_entity.pdbx_description
1 polymer ?
#
loop_
_entity_poly.entity_id
_entity_poly.type
_entity_poly.pdbx_seq_one_letter_code
_entity_poly.pdbx_strand_id
1 'polypeptide(L)'
;AVGERTVFIADRLFGAREAQRLATHEVYGHLVSAFNGRTQPLGIFAIGTAGSYGDQEGVAIYLEELAGLLDPFRQRTLAGRLLATHAMHAGVSFSDTAHSLVREHQFSPACAVTLCERSFRAGGVSRDAVYLTGWLCVRRALSLGETNLSELQLGKVSLRSLPQVRRLRREGLVSQPIYLSNLARSRGKTGAGTKSATLPPSLVTSLTRLDAT
;
A
#
# COMPACT_ATOMS: atom_id res chain seq x y z
N ALA A 1 -8.89 -5.55 1.06
CA ALA A 1 -8.60 -4.97 2.38
C ALA A 1 -8.09 -6.07 3.29
N VAL A 2 -6.94 -5.87 3.94
CA VAL A 2 -6.42 -6.80 4.94
C VAL A 2 -6.80 -6.35 6.35
N GLY A 3 -7.51 -7.22 7.06
CA GLY A 3 -7.61 -7.18 8.51
C GLY A 3 -6.46 -7.93 9.17
N GLU A 4 -6.43 -7.93 10.49
CA GLU A 4 -5.30 -8.45 11.27
C GLU A 4 -4.90 -9.91 10.97
N ARG A 5 -5.84 -10.78 10.59
CA ARG A 5 -5.58 -12.19 10.23
C ARG A 5 -6.37 -12.64 9.00
N THR A 6 -7.03 -11.70 8.33
CA THR A 6 -8.08 -11.99 7.35
C THR A 6 -7.89 -11.08 6.15
N VAL A 7 -7.91 -11.65 4.96
CA VAL A 7 -7.95 -10.87 3.72
C VAL A 7 -9.41 -10.82 3.27
N PHE A 8 -9.97 -9.62 3.18
CA PHE A 8 -11.30 -9.39 2.63
C PHE A 8 -11.19 -9.14 1.12
N ILE A 9 -11.83 -10.02 0.37
CA ILE A 9 -11.95 -9.93 -1.09
C ILE A 9 -13.35 -9.40 -1.39
N ALA A 10 -13.43 -8.37 -2.23
CA ALA A 10 -14.72 -7.83 -2.65
C ALA A 10 -15.45 -8.87 -3.53
N ASP A 11 -16.75 -9.06 -3.29
CA ASP A 11 -17.61 -9.91 -4.11
C ASP A 11 -17.94 -9.22 -5.44
N ARG A 12 -16.95 -9.18 -6.32
CA ARG A 12 -17.06 -8.67 -7.69
C ARG A 12 -16.04 -9.34 -8.58
N LEU A 13 -16.30 -9.31 -9.88
CA LEU A 13 -15.30 -9.71 -10.87
C LEU A 13 -14.20 -8.64 -10.97
N PHE A 14 -12.97 -9.12 -11.11
CA PHE A 14 -11.79 -8.29 -11.35
C PHE A 14 -10.90 -8.96 -12.39
N GLY A 15 -10.26 -8.15 -13.23
CA GLY A 15 -9.31 -8.65 -14.22
C GLY A 15 -8.00 -9.11 -13.58
N ALA A 16 -7.21 -9.90 -14.31
CA ALA A 16 -5.94 -10.45 -13.81
C ALA A 16 -4.96 -9.36 -13.29
N ARG A 17 -4.87 -8.23 -14.00
CA ARG A 17 -4.03 -7.09 -13.58
C ARG A 17 -4.48 -6.50 -12.25
N GLU A 18 -5.79 -6.37 -12.05
CA GLU A 18 -6.35 -5.85 -10.82
C GLU A 18 -6.16 -6.84 -9.66
N ALA A 19 -6.37 -8.14 -9.90
CA ALA A 19 -6.09 -9.19 -8.92
C ALA A 19 -4.63 -9.12 -8.45
N GLN A 20 -3.69 -9.01 -9.40
CA GLN A 20 -2.26 -8.93 -9.10
C GLN A 20 -1.94 -7.66 -8.31
N ARG A 21 -2.50 -6.51 -8.70
CA ARG A 21 -2.32 -5.25 -7.97
C ARG A 21 -2.83 -5.35 -6.54
N LEU A 22 -4.02 -5.92 -6.35
CA LEU A 22 -4.60 -6.13 -5.02
C LEU A 22 -3.72 -7.07 -4.18
N ALA A 23 -3.24 -8.17 -4.74
CA ALA A 23 -2.29 -9.06 -4.06
C ALA A 23 -1.01 -8.31 -3.66
N THR A 24 -0.45 -7.51 -4.57
CA THR A 24 0.74 -6.70 -4.27
C THR A 24 0.51 -5.70 -3.14
N HIS A 25 -0.61 -4.99 -3.19
CA HIS A 25 -0.93 -3.96 -2.20
C HIS A 25 -1.24 -4.56 -0.82
N GLU A 26 -2.12 -5.54 -0.79
CA GLU A 26 -2.73 -6.06 0.43
C GLU A 26 -1.83 -7.13 1.08
N VAL A 27 -1.23 -8.02 0.28
CA VAL A 27 -0.38 -9.09 0.80
C VAL A 27 1.06 -8.61 0.95
N TYR A 28 1.72 -8.18 -0.13
CA TYR A 28 3.13 -7.78 -0.06
C TYR A 28 3.33 -6.42 0.62
N GLY A 29 2.37 -5.50 0.53
CA GLY A 29 2.39 -4.28 1.32
C GLY A 29 2.04 -4.56 2.78
N HIS A 30 0.74 -4.73 3.04
CA HIS A 30 0.21 -4.70 4.40
C HIS A 30 0.47 -5.97 5.22
N LEU A 31 0.23 -7.16 4.66
CA LEU A 31 0.33 -8.42 5.42
C LEU A 31 1.77 -8.73 5.84
N VAL A 32 2.75 -8.49 4.96
CA VAL A 32 4.19 -8.68 5.28
C VAL A 32 4.60 -7.84 6.49
N SER A 33 4.33 -6.54 6.44
CA SER A 33 4.61 -5.63 7.56
C SER A 33 3.85 -6.04 8.83
N ALA A 34 2.60 -6.47 8.72
CA ALA A 34 1.83 -6.93 9.87
C ALA A 34 2.41 -8.20 10.50
N PHE A 35 2.87 -9.16 9.70
CA PHE A 35 3.48 -10.39 10.20
C PHE A 35 4.82 -10.11 10.87
N ASN A 36 5.70 -9.38 10.18
CA ASN A 36 7.01 -9.01 10.75
C ASN A 36 6.85 -8.22 12.05
N GLY A 37 5.89 -7.28 12.10
CA GLY A 37 5.62 -6.50 13.30
C GLY A 37 5.18 -7.33 14.51
N ARG A 38 4.47 -8.44 14.27
CA ARG A 38 4.07 -9.39 15.33
C ARG A 38 5.20 -10.29 15.81
N THR A 39 6.21 -10.50 14.98
CA THR A 39 7.39 -11.29 15.37
C THR A 39 8.47 -10.45 16.04
N GLN A 40 8.29 -9.13 16.12
CA GLN A 40 9.19 -8.27 16.87
C GLN A 40 9.01 -8.47 18.38
N PRO A 41 10.10 -8.34 19.18
CA PRO A 41 10.01 -8.36 20.63
C PRO A 41 9.10 -7.27 21.22
N LEU A 42 9.01 -6.12 20.54
CA LEU A 42 8.22 -4.97 20.97
C LEU A 42 6.88 -4.91 20.21
N GLY A 43 5.76 -4.99 20.94
CA GLY A 43 4.41 -4.99 20.34
C GLY A 43 4.03 -3.72 19.57
N ILE A 44 4.76 -2.61 19.76
CA ILE A 44 4.53 -1.37 19.01
C ILE A 44 4.63 -1.56 17.49
N PHE A 45 5.44 -2.50 17.02
CA PHE A 45 5.60 -2.78 15.59
C PHE A 45 4.40 -3.52 14.99
N ALA A 46 3.63 -4.26 15.80
CA ALA A 46 2.36 -4.85 15.39
C ALA A 46 1.21 -3.82 15.38
N ILE A 47 1.25 -2.84 16.30
CA ILE A 47 0.26 -1.77 16.42
C ILE A 47 0.47 -0.72 15.31
N GLY A 48 1.69 -0.19 15.23
CA GLY A 48 2.04 0.93 14.37
C GLY A 48 2.81 2.00 15.13
N THR A 49 3.99 2.37 14.65
CA THR A 49 4.64 3.60 15.12
C THR A 49 3.80 4.79 14.71
N ALA A 50 3.83 5.87 15.48
CA ALA A 50 3.06 7.06 15.15
C ALA A 50 3.36 7.54 13.70
N GLY A 51 2.33 7.79 12.90
CA GLY A 51 2.47 8.20 11.49
C GLY A 51 2.68 7.05 10.50
N SER A 52 2.77 5.80 10.94
CA SER A 52 3.05 4.65 10.05
C SER A 52 1.97 4.41 9.01
N TYR A 53 0.72 4.82 9.27
CA TYR A 53 -0.38 4.55 8.35
C TYR A 53 -0.09 5.06 6.93
N GLY A 54 0.27 6.34 6.79
CA GLY A 54 0.57 6.93 5.48
C GLY A 54 1.81 6.30 4.81
N ASP A 55 2.86 6.04 5.59
CA ASP A 55 4.08 5.43 5.06
C ASP A 55 3.85 3.97 4.64
N GLN A 56 3.02 3.20 5.35
CA GLN A 56 2.69 1.82 4.99
C GLN A 56 1.80 1.75 3.74
N GLU A 57 0.86 2.69 3.57
CA GLU A 57 0.16 2.85 2.29
C GLU A 57 1.15 3.23 1.16
N GLY A 58 2.13 4.07 1.48
CA GLY A 58 3.22 4.43 0.58
C GLY A 58 4.09 3.24 0.15
N VAL A 59 4.45 2.37 1.09
CA VAL A 59 5.18 1.11 0.82
C VAL A 59 4.35 0.21 -0.10
N ALA A 60 3.05 0.03 0.18
CA ALA A 60 2.17 -0.79 -0.64
C ALA A 60 2.07 -0.26 -2.09
N ILE A 61 1.95 1.05 -2.29
CA ILE A 61 1.91 1.67 -3.62
C ILE A 61 3.28 1.63 -4.30
N TYR A 62 4.38 1.79 -3.56
CA TYR A 62 5.72 1.65 -4.10
C TYR A 62 5.98 0.21 -4.61
N LEU A 63 5.46 -0.80 -3.92
CA LEU A 63 5.51 -2.19 -4.42
C LEU A 63 4.65 -2.37 -5.68
N GLU A 64 3.50 -1.70 -5.80
CA GLU A 64 2.74 -1.66 -7.06
C GLU A 64 3.55 -1.03 -8.20
N GLU A 65 4.29 0.05 -7.93
CA GLU A 65 5.19 0.71 -8.90
C GLU A 65 6.30 -0.24 -9.36
N LEU A 66 7.02 -0.86 -8.43
CA LEU A 66 8.07 -1.84 -8.74
C LEU A 66 7.55 -3.06 -9.52
N ALA A 67 6.29 -3.47 -9.29
CA ALA A 67 5.65 -4.55 -10.02
C ALA A 67 5.09 -4.13 -11.40
N GLY A 68 5.17 -2.86 -11.78
CA GLY A 68 4.59 -2.33 -13.03
C GLY A 68 3.06 -2.24 -13.02
N LEU A 69 2.45 -2.20 -11.83
CA LEU A 69 1.00 -2.22 -11.60
C LEU A 69 0.43 -0.84 -11.25
N LEU A 70 1.28 0.16 -11.01
CA LEU A 70 0.90 1.56 -10.84
C LEU A 70 0.90 2.28 -12.20
N ASP A 71 -0.22 2.19 -12.92
CA ASP A 71 -0.38 2.87 -14.21
C ASP A 71 -0.74 4.37 -14.08
N PRO A 72 -0.62 5.16 -15.17
CA PRO A 72 -0.95 6.58 -15.15
C PRO A 72 -2.39 6.89 -14.71
N PHE A 73 -3.35 6.03 -15.06
CA PHE A 73 -4.74 6.20 -14.64
C PHE A 73 -4.88 6.09 -13.12
N ARG A 74 -4.20 5.11 -12.51
CA ARG A 74 -4.15 4.95 -11.07
C ARG A 74 -3.43 6.10 -10.38
N GLN A 75 -2.29 6.57 -10.92
CA GLN A 75 -1.61 7.76 -10.40
C GLN A 75 -2.54 8.97 -10.42
N ARG A 76 -3.26 9.20 -11.52
CA ARG A 76 -4.28 10.26 -11.62
C ARG A 76 -5.37 10.10 -10.58
N THR A 77 -5.85 8.88 -10.36
CA THR A 77 -6.87 8.59 -9.34
C THR A 77 -6.38 8.99 -7.95
N LEU A 78 -5.13 8.67 -7.60
CA LEU A 78 -4.54 9.08 -6.31
C LEU A 78 -4.38 10.61 -6.20
N ALA A 79 -4.01 11.29 -7.30
CA ALA A 79 -3.94 12.75 -7.34
C ALA A 79 -5.32 13.40 -7.20
N GLY A 80 -6.33 12.91 -7.91
CA GLY A 80 -7.70 13.40 -7.80
C GLY A 80 -8.28 13.23 -6.40
N ARG A 81 -7.94 12.13 -5.70
CA ARG A 81 -8.28 11.92 -4.29
C ARG A 81 -7.66 12.97 -3.37
N LEU A 82 -6.39 13.31 -3.59
CA LEU A 82 -5.71 14.36 -2.82
C LEU A 82 -6.38 15.72 -3.06
N LEU A 83 -6.62 16.08 -4.32
CA LEU A 83 -7.24 17.34 -4.70
C LEU A 83 -8.66 17.48 -4.13
N ALA A 84 -9.49 16.44 -4.26
CA ALA A 84 -10.85 16.44 -3.73
C ALA A 84 -10.86 16.57 -2.20
N THR A 85 -9.95 15.87 -1.52
CA THR A 85 -9.81 15.94 -0.06
C THR A 85 -9.34 17.32 0.39
N HIS A 86 -8.40 17.93 -0.35
CA HIS A 86 -7.93 19.27 -0.07
C HIS A 86 -9.04 20.32 -0.23
N ALA A 87 -9.76 20.29 -1.35
CA ALA A 87 -10.88 21.20 -1.62
C ALA A 87 -11.97 21.09 -0.56
N MET A 88 -12.32 19.86 -0.17
CA MET A 88 -13.30 19.59 0.89
C MET A 88 -12.90 20.23 2.23
N HIS A 89 -11.64 20.07 2.66
CA HIS A 89 -11.14 20.70 3.89
C HIS A 89 -10.98 22.23 3.77
N ALA A 90 -10.82 22.75 2.56
CA ALA A 90 -10.85 24.18 2.28
C ALA A 90 -12.27 24.78 2.27
N GLY A 91 -13.31 23.97 2.52
CA GLY A 91 -14.70 24.42 2.56
C GLY A 91 -15.35 24.55 1.18
N VAL A 92 -14.71 24.04 0.12
CA VAL A 92 -15.29 24.00 -1.22
C VAL A 92 -16.45 23.02 -1.25
N SER A 93 -17.56 23.39 -1.91
CA SER A 93 -18.72 22.52 -1.99
C SER A 93 -18.41 21.24 -2.79
N PHE A 94 -19.19 20.18 -2.56
CA PHE A 94 -19.09 18.93 -3.32
C PHE A 94 -19.20 19.19 -4.83
N SER A 95 -20.19 20.00 -5.22
CA SER A 95 -20.45 20.33 -6.62
C SER A 95 -19.26 21.06 -7.24
N ASP A 96 -18.75 22.10 -6.57
CA ASP A 96 -17.64 22.89 -7.11
C ASP A 96 -16.36 22.08 -7.19
N THR A 97 -16.11 21.20 -6.21
CA THR A 97 -14.98 20.27 -6.24
C THR A 97 -15.08 19.32 -7.44
N ALA A 98 -16.26 18.74 -7.68
CA ALA A 98 -16.47 17.85 -8.82
C ALA A 98 -16.29 18.60 -10.15
N HIS A 99 -16.81 19.83 -10.26
CA HIS A 99 -16.62 20.66 -11.44
C HIS A 99 -15.15 21.03 -11.67
N SER A 100 -14.40 21.37 -10.62
CA SER A 100 -12.97 21.66 -10.71
C SER A 100 -12.18 20.45 -11.22
N LEU A 101 -12.45 19.24 -10.69
CA LEU A 101 -11.84 18.00 -11.20
C LEU A 101 -12.12 17.79 -12.69
N VAL A 102 -13.32 18.10 -13.19
CA VAL A 102 -13.65 17.98 -14.60
C VAL A 102 -12.95 19.06 -15.45
N ARG A 103 -13.10 20.33 -15.06
CA ARG A 103 -12.69 21.48 -15.88
C ARG A 103 -11.18 21.70 -15.87
N GLU A 104 -10.57 21.67 -14.69
CA GLU A 104 -9.17 22.02 -14.49
C GLU A 104 -8.26 20.82 -14.60
N HIS A 105 -8.76 19.64 -14.24
CA HIS A 105 -7.97 18.41 -14.18
C HIS A 105 -8.44 17.32 -15.15
N GLN A 106 -9.40 17.62 -16.04
CA GLN A 106 -9.83 16.73 -17.13
C GLN A 106 -10.25 15.33 -16.65
N PHE A 107 -10.85 15.21 -15.46
CA PHE A 107 -11.56 13.99 -15.07
C PHE A 107 -12.88 13.86 -15.83
N SER A 108 -13.29 12.62 -16.10
CA SER A 108 -14.67 12.40 -16.56
C SER A 108 -15.64 12.77 -15.44
N PRO A 109 -16.85 13.27 -15.75
CA PRO A 109 -17.84 13.63 -14.73
C PRO A 109 -18.12 12.50 -13.74
N ALA A 110 -18.28 11.26 -14.23
CA ALA A 110 -18.51 10.10 -13.37
C ALA A 110 -17.33 9.83 -12.41
N CYS A 111 -16.10 9.96 -12.90
CA CYS A 111 -14.90 9.78 -12.06
C CYS A 111 -14.78 10.89 -11.02
N ALA A 112 -15.03 12.14 -11.40
CA ALA A 112 -15.01 13.28 -10.48
C ALA A 112 -16.02 13.12 -9.33
N VAL A 113 -17.26 12.73 -9.64
CA VAL A 113 -18.28 12.44 -8.62
C VAL A 113 -17.82 11.32 -7.69
N THR A 114 -17.31 10.20 -8.23
CA THR A 114 -16.81 9.07 -7.43
C THR A 114 -15.66 9.49 -6.48
N LEU A 115 -14.76 10.36 -6.95
CA LEU A 115 -13.67 10.89 -6.13
C LEU A 115 -14.19 11.79 -5.02
N CYS A 116 -15.12 12.71 -5.33
CA CYS A 116 -15.74 13.57 -4.33
C CYS A 116 -16.52 12.78 -3.28
N GLU A 117 -17.31 11.76 -3.67
CA GLU A 117 -18.04 10.92 -2.71
C GLU A 117 -17.12 10.33 -1.65
N ARG A 118 -15.93 9.89 -2.05
CA ARG A 118 -14.95 9.33 -1.12
C ARG A 118 -14.35 10.34 -0.15
N SER A 119 -14.14 11.57 -0.60
CA SER A 119 -13.58 12.65 0.22
C SER A 119 -14.63 13.28 1.14
N PHE A 120 -15.85 13.49 0.66
CA PHE A 120 -16.92 14.16 1.40
C PHE A 120 -17.70 13.24 2.35
N ARG A 121 -17.61 11.90 2.20
CA ARG A 121 -18.27 10.97 3.12
C ARG A 121 -17.81 11.17 4.56
N ALA A 122 -18.73 10.89 5.50
CA ALA A 122 -18.50 10.95 6.94
C ALA A 122 -17.85 12.26 7.42
N GLY A 123 -18.18 13.38 6.77
CA GLY A 123 -17.73 14.72 7.18
C GLY A 123 -16.29 15.07 6.81
N GLY A 124 -15.67 14.37 5.85
CA GLY A 124 -14.33 14.73 5.36
C GLY A 124 -13.22 13.80 5.79
N VAL A 125 -13.30 12.53 5.40
CA VAL A 125 -12.27 11.55 5.76
C VAL A 125 -10.99 11.83 4.97
N SER A 126 -10.00 12.42 5.63
CA SER A 126 -8.70 12.82 5.05
C SER A 126 -7.78 11.66 4.63
N ARG A 127 -8.20 10.42 4.89
CA ARG A 127 -7.43 9.20 4.59
C ARG A 127 -7.04 9.11 3.11
N ASP A 128 -7.88 9.62 2.22
CA ASP A 128 -7.62 9.55 0.78
C ASP A 128 -6.44 10.46 0.35
N ALA A 129 -6.05 11.45 1.14
CA ALA A 129 -4.88 12.30 0.90
C ALA A 129 -3.54 11.60 1.21
N VAL A 130 -3.54 10.57 2.07
CA VAL A 130 -2.29 9.94 2.51
C VAL A 130 -1.67 9.00 1.47
N TYR A 131 -2.45 8.53 0.49
CA TYR A 131 -1.96 7.55 -0.49
C TYR A 131 -0.89 8.15 -1.42
N LEU A 132 -1.19 9.27 -2.09
CA LEU A 132 -0.24 9.92 -3.00
C LEU A 132 0.96 10.46 -2.23
N THR A 133 0.72 11.14 -1.11
CA THR A 133 1.78 11.74 -0.29
C THR A 133 2.71 10.67 0.31
N GLY A 134 2.15 9.61 0.89
CA GLY A 134 2.90 8.48 1.42
C GLY A 134 3.75 7.78 0.35
N TRP A 135 3.20 7.52 -0.84
CA TRP A 135 3.97 6.95 -1.94
C TRP A 135 5.15 7.84 -2.35
N LEU A 136 4.92 9.14 -2.52
CA LEU A 136 5.99 10.09 -2.89
C LEU A 136 7.09 10.16 -1.83
N CYS A 137 6.73 10.20 -0.55
CA CYS A 137 7.67 10.21 0.57
C CYS A 137 8.51 8.93 0.62
N VAL A 138 7.87 7.76 0.56
CA VAL A 138 8.56 6.46 0.58
C VAL A 138 9.45 6.29 -0.64
N ARG A 139 8.95 6.60 -1.83
CA ARG A 139 9.72 6.53 -3.08
C ARG A 139 10.96 7.41 -3.01
N ARG A 140 10.83 8.65 -2.52
CA ARG A 140 11.96 9.58 -2.34
C ARG A 140 13.01 8.99 -1.39
N ALA A 141 12.59 8.56 -0.19
CA ALA A 141 13.50 8.04 0.82
C ALA A 141 14.28 6.81 0.33
N LEU A 142 13.60 5.91 -0.41
CA LEU A 142 14.24 4.75 -1.03
C LEU A 142 15.20 5.15 -2.16
N SER A 143 14.81 6.10 -3.02
CA SER A 143 15.65 6.56 -4.14
C SER A 143 16.93 7.27 -3.69
N LEU A 144 16.88 7.95 -2.53
CA LEU A 144 18.02 8.64 -1.93
C LEU A 144 18.88 7.73 -1.06
N GLY A 145 18.51 6.46 -0.89
CA GLY A 145 19.20 5.52 -0.02
C GLY A 145 19.08 5.84 1.47
N GLU A 146 18.13 6.69 1.86
CA GLU A 146 17.89 7.06 3.27
C GLU A 146 17.34 5.88 4.08
N THR A 147 16.71 4.91 3.41
CA THR A 147 16.18 3.65 3.95
C THR A 147 16.16 2.56 2.89
N ASN A 148 15.73 1.36 3.26
CA ASN A 148 15.43 0.26 2.35
C ASN A 148 14.07 -0.38 2.71
N LEU A 149 13.59 -1.28 1.86
CA LEU A 149 12.31 -1.96 2.08
C LEU A 149 12.31 -2.82 3.35
N SER A 150 13.42 -3.48 3.69
CA SER A 150 13.45 -4.35 4.88
C SER A 150 13.22 -3.55 6.16
N GLU A 151 13.78 -2.35 6.28
CA GLU A 151 13.55 -1.48 7.44
C GLU A 151 12.10 -0.99 7.52
N LEU A 152 11.48 -0.67 6.38
CA LEU A 152 10.07 -0.25 6.32
C LEU A 152 9.09 -1.41 6.54
N GLN A 153 9.54 -2.65 6.33
CA GLN A 153 8.76 -3.87 6.51
C GLN A 153 9.09 -4.60 7.82
N LEU A 154 9.92 -4.05 8.71
CA LEU A 154 10.15 -4.59 10.07
C LEU A 154 8.86 -4.77 10.89
N GLY A 155 7.86 -3.97 10.55
CA GLY A 155 6.56 -3.90 11.17
C GLY A 155 5.75 -2.79 10.51
N LYS A 156 4.73 -2.29 11.21
CA LYS A 156 4.04 -1.04 10.85
C LYS A 156 4.88 0.17 11.26
N VAL A 157 5.97 0.41 10.53
CA VAL A 157 6.98 1.44 10.83
C VAL A 157 6.78 2.67 9.93
N SER A 158 7.06 3.85 10.47
CA SER A 158 7.09 5.13 9.74
C SER A 158 8.52 5.54 9.42
N LEU A 159 8.71 6.27 8.32
CA LEU A 159 10.00 6.88 7.93
C LEU A 159 10.60 7.69 9.07
N ARG A 160 9.77 8.53 9.72
CA ARG A 160 10.20 9.38 10.84
C ARG A 160 10.67 8.61 12.07
N SER A 161 10.21 7.37 12.25
CA SER A 161 10.62 6.53 13.38
C SER A 161 11.89 5.72 13.12
N LEU A 162 12.37 5.66 11.88
CA LEU A 162 13.55 4.86 11.52
C LEU A 162 14.80 5.17 12.35
N PRO A 163 15.14 6.42 12.69
CA PRO A 163 16.30 6.70 13.55
C PRO A 163 16.22 5.97 14.90
N GLN A 164 15.05 5.99 15.54
CA GLN A 164 14.79 5.31 16.81
C GLN A 164 14.75 3.78 16.62
N VAL A 165 14.14 3.28 15.55
CA VAL A 165 14.11 1.84 15.24
C VAL A 165 15.53 1.30 15.03
N ARG A 166 16.38 2.03 14.30
CA ARG A 166 17.80 1.69 14.09
C ARG A 166 18.60 1.71 15.40
N ARG A 167 18.31 2.66 16.32
CA ARG A 167 18.89 2.66 17.67
C ARG A 167 18.49 1.40 18.43
N LEU A 168 17.19 1.08 18.50
CA LEU A 168 16.69 -0.10 19.21
C LEU A 168 17.21 -1.41 18.60
N ARG A 169 17.42 -1.48 17.28
CA ARG A 169 18.07 -2.63 16.63
C ARG A 169 19.52 -2.80 17.07
N ARG A 170 20.29 -1.71 17.19
CA ARG A 170 21.67 -1.76 17.72
C ARG A 170 21.73 -2.19 19.18
N GLU A 171 20.68 -1.91 19.95
CA GLU A 171 20.53 -2.35 21.35
C GLU A 171 20.01 -3.79 21.47
N GLY A 172 19.76 -4.48 20.35
CA GLY A 172 19.23 -5.86 20.36
C GLY A 172 17.76 -5.96 20.74
N LEU A 173 17.03 -4.84 20.81
CA LEU A 173 15.60 -4.78 21.17
C LEU A 173 14.67 -4.94 19.96
N VAL A 174 15.22 -4.87 18.75
CA VAL A 174 14.50 -5.07 17.48
C VAL A 174 15.26 -6.10 16.67
N SER A 175 14.54 -7.12 16.21
CA SER A 175 15.09 -8.19 15.37
C SER A 175 14.98 -7.84 13.89
N GLN A 176 15.74 -8.52 13.03
CA GLN A 176 15.55 -8.42 11.58
C GLN A 176 14.12 -8.86 11.19
N PRO A 177 13.56 -8.35 10.08
CA PRO A 177 12.28 -8.86 9.60
C PRO A 177 12.44 -10.34 9.21
N ILE A 178 11.36 -11.12 9.29
CA ILE A 178 11.41 -12.54 8.91
C ILE A 178 11.09 -12.69 7.42
N TYR A 179 10.17 -11.87 6.91
CA TYR A 179 9.66 -11.91 5.54
C TYR A 179 10.04 -10.64 4.80
N LEU A 180 10.39 -10.78 3.53
CA LEU A 180 10.51 -9.66 2.61
C LEU A 180 9.53 -9.83 1.45
N SER A 181 9.06 -8.70 0.94
CA SER A 181 8.29 -8.67 -0.30
C SER A 181 9.20 -9.00 -1.47
N ASN A 182 9.05 -10.21 -1.98
CA ASN A 182 9.71 -10.62 -3.19
C ASN A 182 8.78 -10.43 -4.38
N LEU A 183 9.07 -9.41 -5.19
CA LEU A 183 8.35 -9.12 -6.43
C LEU A 183 8.85 -9.93 -7.62
N ALA A 184 9.85 -10.81 -7.42
CA ALA A 184 10.26 -11.74 -8.45
C ALA A 184 9.07 -12.60 -8.87
N ARG A 185 8.85 -12.69 -10.19
CA ARG A 185 7.90 -13.63 -10.77
C ARG A 185 8.43 -15.02 -10.44
N SER A 186 7.84 -15.74 -9.50
CA SER A 186 8.16 -17.16 -9.36
C SER A 186 7.64 -17.84 -10.63
N ARG A 187 8.56 -18.30 -11.48
CA ARG A 187 8.25 -19.19 -12.59
C ARG A 187 8.13 -20.65 -12.13
N GLY A 188 8.10 -20.89 -10.81
CA GLY A 188 7.95 -22.21 -10.24
C GLY A 188 6.53 -22.73 -10.46
N LYS A 189 6.42 -23.88 -11.14
CA LYS A 189 5.20 -24.69 -11.11
C LYS A 189 4.87 -24.99 -9.65
N THR A 190 3.68 -24.62 -9.19
CA THR A 190 3.11 -25.28 -8.02
C THR A 190 2.96 -26.76 -8.36
N GLY A 191 3.35 -27.66 -7.45
CA GLY A 191 3.24 -29.11 -7.67
C GLY A 191 1.80 -29.55 -8.01
N ALA A 192 1.64 -30.82 -8.39
CA ALA A 192 0.39 -31.39 -8.88
C ALA A 192 -0.77 -31.26 -7.86
N GLY A 193 -1.46 -30.12 -7.90
CA GLY A 193 -2.64 -29.83 -7.09
C GLY A 193 -3.72 -29.03 -7.83
N THR A 194 -3.44 -28.52 -9.03
CA THR A 194 -4.41 -27.75 -9.83
C THR A 194 -4.98 -28.62 -10.95
N LYS A 195 -6.24 -29.05 -10.79
CA LYS A 195 -7.04 -29.74 -11.82
C LYS A 195 -7.74 -28.71 -12.72
N SER A 196 -8.24 -29.11 -13.89
CA SER A 196 -8.96 -28.23 -14.83
C SER A 196 -10.17 -27.48 -14.22
N ALA A 197 -10.67 -27.93 -13.07
CA ALA A 197 -11.73 -27.26 -12.28
C ALA A 197 -11.23 -26.08 -11.42
N THR A 198 -9.93 -25.83 -11.34
CA THR A 198 -9.29 -24.74 -10.56
C THR A 198 -8.53 -23.80 -11.50
N LEU A 199 -9.22 -22.74 -11.95
CA LEU A 199 -8.83 -21.32 -12.21
C LEU A 199 -7.39 -20.93 -12.68
N PRO A 200 -7.21 -19.74 -13.32
CA PRO A 200 -6.20 -19.47 -14.36
C PRO A 200 -4.74 -19.53 -13.88
N PRO A 201 -3.76 -19.65 -14.81
CA PRO A 201 -2.37 -20.01 -14.54
C PRO A 201 -1.75 -19.20 -13.40
N SER A 202 -1.11 -19.95 -12.50
CA SER A 202 -0.46 -19.46 -11.29
C SER A 202 0.65 -18.45 -11.60
N LEU A 203 0.32 -17.16 -11.61
CA LEU A 203 1.29 -16.09 -11.36
C LEU A 203 1.56 -16.06 -9.85
N VAL A 204 2.31 -17.06 -9.36
CA VAL A 204 2.70 -17.12 -7.96
C VAL A 204 3.85 -16.14 -7.75
N THR A 205 3.58 -15.11 -6.98
CA THR A 205 4.62 -14.29 -6.35
C THR A 205 4.79 -14.85 -4.93
N SER A 206 6.00 -15.24 -4.54
CA SER A 206 6.26 -15.88 -3.24
C SER A 206 6.76 -14.83 -2.25
N LEU A 207 6.44 -15.00 -0.96
CA LEU A 207 7.24 -14.36 0.10
C LEU A 207 8.57 -15.09 0.20
N THR A 208 9.67 -14.38 0.43
CA THR A 208 10.97 -15.01 0.75
C THR A 208 11.29 -14.78 2.22
N ARG A 209 11.69 -15.85 2.92
CA ARG A 209 12.31 -15.72 4.24
C ARG A 209 13.72 -15.19 4.06
N LEU A 210 14.14 -14.29 4.94
CA LEU A 210 15.49 -13.71 4.89
C LEU A 210 16.60 -14.77 4.99
N ASP A 211 16.36 -15.86 5.73
CA ASP A 211 17.34 -16.96 5.86
C ASP A 211 17.39 -17.87 4.61
N ALA A 212 16.54 -17.63 3.61
CA ALA A 212 16.46 -18.41 2.36
C ALA A 212 17.04 -17.68 1.14
N THR A 213 17.69 -16.53 1.34
CA THR A 213 18.41 -15.72 0.34
C THR A 213 19.89 -15.62 0.68
#